data_AF-A0A412PZY7-F1
#
_entry.id   AF-A0A412PZY7-F1
#
_cell.length_a   1.000
_cell.length_b   1.000
_cell.length_c   1.000
_cell.angle_alpha   90.00
_cell.angle_beta   90.00
_cell.angle_gamma   90.00
#
_symmetry.space_group_name_H-M   'P 1'
#
loop_
_entity.id
_entity.type
_entity.pdbx_description
1 polymer ?
#
loop_
_entity_poly.entity_id
_entity_poly.type
_entity_poly.pdbx_seq_one_letter_code
_entity_poly.pdbx_strand_id
1 'polypeptide(L)'
;MREKMITIWDELVQMNKVRPYVFKTRLQRAILRTKKYGMEQDDTSLQQLCEKLEHKLAFISDQSNQTSDGELRSYLILKEDMEQIRVALCIK
;
A
#
# COMPACT_ATOMS: atom_id res chain seq x y z
N MET A 1 -5.58 -17.34 -1.87
CA MET A 1 -5.40 -15.98 -2.47
C MET A 1 -5.07 -14.95 -1.41
N ARG A 2 -5.84 -14.90 -0.32
CA ARG A 2 -5.65 -14.05 0.86
C ARG A 2 -4.24 -14.09 1.45
N GLU A 3 -3.69 -15.26 1.76
CA GLU A 3 -2.33 -15.38 2.35
C GLU A 3 -1.26 -14.70 1.49
N LYS A 4 -1.34 -14.85 0.16
CA LYS A 4 -0.44 -14.16 -0.78
C LYS A 4 -0.59 -12.64 -0.70
N MET A 5 -1.79 -12.12 -0.45
CA MET A 5 -2.01 -10.69 -0.25
C MET A 5 -1.38 -10.24 1.06
N ILE A 6 -1.61 -10.97 2.16
CA ILE A 6 -1.02 -10.69 3.47
C ILE A 6 0.50 -10.60 3.34
N THR A 7 1.16 -11.58 2.71
CA THR A 7 2.62 -11.55 2.49
C THR A 7 3.08 -10.31 1.73
N ILE A 8 2.38 -9.93 0.65
CA ILE A 8 2.72 -8.72 -0.13
C ILE A 8 2.62 -7.47 0.74
N TRP A 9 1.59 -7.36 1.57
CA TRP A 9 1.38 -6.20 2.43
C TRP A 9 2.33 -6.16 3.63
N ASP A 10 2.64 -7.31 4.24
CA ASP A 10 3.65 -7.44 5.29
C ASP A 10 5.04 -7.00 4.79
N GLU A 11 5.41 -7.39 3.57
CA GLU A 11 6.65 -6.91 2.95
C GLU A 11 6.59 -5.39 2.74
N LEU A 12 5.50 -4.87 2.16
CA LEU A 12 5.36 -3.45 1.84
C LEU A 12 5.43 -2.54 3.07
N VAL A 13 4.82 -2.92 4.20
CA VAL A 13 4.88 -2.12 5.43
C VAL A 13 6.29 -2.07 6.02
N GLN A 14 7.22 -2.93 5.58
CA GLN A 14 8.62 -2.89 5.98
C GLN A 14 9.53 -2.16 4.97
N MET A 15 9.01 -1.74 3.81
CA MET A 15 9.80 -1.10 2.73
C MET A 15 10.01 0.41 2.93
N ASN A 16 10.54 0.84 4.09
CA ASN A 16 10.84 2.25 4.36
C ASN A 16 12.13 2.76 3.68
N LYS A 17 13.07 1.86 3.36
CA LYS A 17 14.40 2.20 2.82
C LYS A 17 14.66 1.55 1.46
N VAL A 18 13.89 1.95 0.46
CA VAL A 18 14.11 1.57 -0.95
C VAL A 18 14.04 2.78 -1.86
N ARG A 19 14.42 2.62 -3.14
CA ARG A 19 14.28 3.70 -4.12
C ARG A 19 12.80 4.10 -4.27
N PRO A 20 12.46 5.40 -4.35
CA PRO A 20 11.07 5.87 -4.42
C PRO A 20 10.25 5.21 -5.51
N TYR A 21 10.83 5.07 -6.71
CA TYR A 21 10.18 4.39 -7.84
C TYR A 21 9.83 2.93 -7.54
N VAL A 22 10.74 2.19 -6.88
CA VAL A 22 10.54 0.77 -6.54
C VAL A 22 9.40 0.62 -5.55
N PHE A 23 9.37 1.45 -4.50
CA PHE A 23 8.26 1.48 -3.55
C PHE A 23 6.94 1.77 -4.24
N LYS A 24 6.87 2.85 -5.03
CA LYS A 24 5.66 3.27 -5.74
C LYS A 24 5.12 2.17 -6.65
N THR A 25 5.97 1.57 -7.49
CA THR A 25 5.54 0.51 -8.41
C THR A 25 5.04 -0.72 -7.67
N ARG A 26 5.70 -1.13 -6.57
CA ARG A 26 5.24 -2.27 -5.77
C ARG A 26 3.92 -1.96 -5.07
N LEU A 27 3.77 -0.77 -4.51
CA LEU A 27 2.55 -0.34 -3.84
C LEU A 27 1.36 -0.28 -4.81
N GLN A 28 1.53 0.33 -5.99
CA GLN A 28 0.49 0.37 -7.03
C GLN A 28 0.03 -1.03 -7.45
N ARG A 29 0.98 -1.95 -7.66
CA ARG A 29 0.66 -3.35 -7.99
C ARG A 29 -0.10 -4.05 -6.88
N ALA A 30 0.25 -3.80 -5.62
CA ALA A 30 -0.45 -4.38 -4.47
C ALA A 30 -1.87 -3.83 -4.34
N ILE A 31 -2.07 -2.52 -4.49
CA ILE A 31 -3.39 -1.88 -4.52
C ILE A 31 -4.27 -2.52 -5.59
N LEU A 32 -3.81 -2.60 -6.84
CA LEU A 32 -4.61 -3.17 -7.94
C LEU A 32 -5.01 -4.63 -7.67
N ARG A 33 -4.07 -5.45 -7.20
CA ARG A 33 -4.33 -6.85 -6.86
C ARG A 33 -5.32 -6.99 -5.71
N THR A 34 -5.18 -6.15 -4.69
CA THR A 34 -6.02 -6.18 -3.48
C THR A 34 -7.42 -5.66 -3.75
N LYS A 35 -7.55 -4.62 -4.59
CA LYS A 35 -8.85 -4.13 -5.08
C LYS A 35 -9.58 -5.21 -5.87
N LYS A 36 -8.89 -5.89 -6.80
CA LYS A 36 -9.45 -7.03 -7.53
C LYS A 36 -9.91 -8.15 -6.59
N TYR A 37 -9.08 -8.51 -5.61
CA TYR A 37 -9.45 -9.48 -4.58
C TYR A 37 -10.69 -9.02 -3.78
N GLY A 38 -10.76 -7.75 -3.39
CA GLY A 38 -11.92 -7.18 -2.70
C GLY A 38 -13.19 -7.24 -3.55
N MET A 39 -13.10 -7.04 -4.87
CA MET A 39 -14.25 -7.21 -5.77
C MET A 39 -14.71 -8.67 -5.84
N GLU A 40 -13.78 -9.62 -5.91
CA GLU A 40 -14.07 -11.07 -5.94
C GLU A 40 -14.73 -11.56 -4.63
N GLN A 41 -14.51 -10.88 -3.51
CA GLN A 41 -15.06 -11.21 -2.19
C GLN A 41 -16.27 -10.34 -1.79
N ASP A 42 -16.76 -9.48 -2.69
CA ASP A 42 -17.77 -8.46 -2.41
C ASP A 42 -17.45 -7.59 -1.18
N ASP A 43 -16.15 -7.35 -0.97
CA ASP A 43 -15.62 -6.60 0.15
C ASP A 43 -15.49 -5.12 -0.19
N THR A 44 -16.59 -4.38 -0.09
CA THR A 44 -16.61 -2.94 -0.37
C THR A 44 -15.67 -2.16 0.55
N SER A 45 -15.49 -2.60 1.79
CA SER A 45 -14.61 -1.92 2.76
C SER A 45 -13.14 -1.97 2.35
N LEU A 46 -12.66 -3.13 1.89
CA LEU A 46 -11.29 -3.30 1.40
C LEU A 46 -11.06 -2.52 0.10
N GLN A 47 -12.08 -2.47 -0.77
CA GLN A 47 -12.03 -1.68 -2.00
C GLN A 47 -11.88 -0.19 -1.70
N GLN A 48 -12.66 0.35 -0.75
CA GLN A 48 -12.58 1.76 -0.33
C GLN A 48 -11.22 2.11 0.29
N LEU A 49 -10.65 1.23 1.10
CA LEU A 49 -9.31 1.42 1.65
C LEU A 49 -8.25 1.49 0.54
N CYS A 50 -8.34 0.61 -0.45
CA CYS A 50 -7.44 0.61 -1.61
C CYS A 50 -7.58 1.89 -2.44
N GLU A 51 -8.80 2.35 -2.70
CA GLU A 51 -9.06 3.58 -3.45
C GLU A 51 -8.53 4.83 -2.72
N LYS A 52 -8.78 4.93 -1.42
CA LYS A 52 -8.24 6.03 -0.61
C LYS A 52 -6.72 6.09 -0.68
N LEU A 53 -6.06 4.93 -0.57
CA LEU A 53 -4.60 4.84 -0.65
C LEU A 53 -4.08 5.17 -2.06
N GLU A 54 -4.77 4.72 -3.11
CA GLU A 54 -4.44 5.03 -4.51
C GLU A 54 -4.50 6.54 -4.78
N HIS A 55 -5.56 7.20 -4.31
CA HIS A 55 -5.72 8.65 -4.42
C HIS A 55 -4.60 9.41 -3.69
N LYS A 56 -4.27 9.00 -2.46
CA LYS A 56 -3.15 9.61 -1.71
C LYS A 56 -1.81 9.40 -2.43
N LEU A 57 -1.57 8.20 -2.97
CA LEU A 57 -0.34 7.88 -3.69
C LEU A 57 -0.19 8.72 -4.98
N ALA A 58 -1.28 8.95 -5.70
CA ALA A 58 -1.28 9.82 -6.88
C ALA A 58 -0.92 11.27 -6.50
N PHE A 59 -1.48 11.78 -5.39
CA PHE A 59 -1.22 13.14 -4.92
C PHE A 59 0.24 13.38 -4.50
N ILE A 60 0.88 12.40 -3.84
CA ILE A 60 2.26 12.55 -3.35
C ILE A 60 3.34 12.20 -4.40
N SER A 61 2.93 11.77 -5.59
CA SER A 61 3.81 11.32 -6.66
C SER A 61 4.91 12.33 -7.01
N ASP A 62 4.60 13.63 -6.91
CA ASP A 62 5.53 14.71 -7.28
C ASP A 62 6.45 15.17 -6.14
N GLN A 63 6.35 14.56 -4.96
CA GLN A 63 7.16 14.91 -3.77
C GLN A 63 7.87 13.72 -3.13
N SER A 64 8.02 12.63 -3.88
CA SER A 64 8.60 11.36 -3.40
C SER A 64 10.13 11.44 -3.27
N ASN A 65 10.60 12.20 -2.28
CA ASN A 65 12.01 12.33 -1.93
C ASN A 65 12.36 11.42 -0.75
N GLN A 66 13.65 11.12 -0.61
CA GLN A 66 14.19 10.50 0.60
C GLN A 66 14.53 11.58 1.64
N THR A 67 14.33 11.26 2.91
CA THR A 67 14.88 12.04 4.03
C THR A 67 16.40 11.88 4.09
N SER A 68 17.07 12.69 4.92
CA SER A 68 18.54 12.68 5.07
C SER A 68 19.10 11.33 5.56
N ASP A 69 18.30 10.53 6.26
CA ASP A 69 18.58 9.17 6.72
C ASP A 69 18.14 8.06 5.73
N GLY A 70 17.66 8.45 4.54
CA GLY A 70 17.35 7.56 3.42
C GLY A 70 15.94 6.96 3.43
N GLU A 71 15.09 7.33 4.39
CA GLU A 71 13.69 6.88 4.43
C GLU A 71 12.82 7.59 3.39
N LEU A 72 11.83 6.87 2.88
CA LEU A 72 10.88 7.43 1.93
C LEU A 72 9.86 8.33 2.63
N ARG A 73 9.82 9.61 2.26
CA ARG A 73 8.79 10.53 2.78
C ARG A 73 7.38 10.08 2.40
N SER A 74 7.24 9.48 1.21
CA SER A 74 6.00 8.87 0.77
C SER A 74 5.59 7.67 1.62
N TYR A 75 6.55 6.86 2.09
CA TYR A 75 6.26 5.77 3.03
C TYR A 75 5.70 6.33 4.34
N LEU A 76 6.32 7.37 4.91
CA LEU A 76 5.86 7.97 6.17
C LEU A 76 4.41 8.49 6.09
N ILE A 77 4.03 9.07 4.96
CA ILE A 77 2.66 9.60 4.73
C ILE A 77 1.64 8.47 4.57
N LEU A 78 2.04 7.35 3.96
CA LEU A 78 1.12 6.27 3.57
C LEU A 78 1.08 5.10 4.56
N LYS A 79 2.04 5.02 5.50
CA LYS A 79 2.22 3.86 6.39
C LYS A 79 0.94 3.46 7.12
N GLU A 80 0.20 4.43 7.65
CA GLU A 80 -1.04 4.15 8.40
C GLU A 80 -2.13 3.54 7.51
N ASP A 81 -2.32 4.05 6.29
CA ASP A 81 -3.30 3.49 5.36
C ASP A 81 -2.87 2.09 4.89
N MET A 82 -1.57 1.87 4.69
CA MET A 82 -1.01 0.56 4.36
C MET A 82 -1.25 -0.46 5.47
N GLU A 83 -1.04 -0.07 6.73
CA GLU A 83 -1.28 -0.92 7.90
C GLU A 83 -2.77 -1.25 8.06
N GLN A 84 -3.66 -0.29 7.79
CA GLN A 84 -5.12 -0.54 7.80
C GLN A 84 -5.53 -1.62 6.80
N ILE A 85 -4.98 -1.59 5.58
CA ILE A 85 -5.24 -2.63 4.57
C ILE A 85 -4.69 -3.98 5.01
N ARG A 86 -3.47 -4.01 5.56
CA ARG A 86 -2.85 -5.23 6.10
C ARG A 86 -3.72 -5.87 7.18
N VAL A 87 -4.17 -5.07 8.15
CA VAL A 87 -5.05 -5.51 9.24
C VAL A 87 -6.39 -6.02 8.70
N ALA A 88 -7.00 -5.31 7.74
CA ALA A 88 -8.25 -5.73 7.11
C ALA A 88 -8.12 -7.12 6.43
N LEU A 89 -6.98 -7.40 5.80
CA LEU A 89 -6.67 -8.71 5.23
C LEU A 89 -6.43 -9.79 6.30
N CYS A 90 -5.89 -9.44 7.46
CA CYS A 90 -5.63 -10.39 8.55
C CYS A 90 -6.88 -10.76 9.37
N ILE A 91 -7.89 -9.90 9.43
CA ILE A 91 -9.09 -10.14 10.27
C ILE A 91 -10.19 -10.94 9.52
N LYS A 92 -10.25 -10.86 8.18
CA LYS A 92 -11.29 -11.50 7.35
C LYS A 92 -10.90 -12.87 6.83
#